data_AF-A0A3D1P359-F1
#
_entry.id   AF-A0A3D1P359-F1
#
_cell.length_a   1.000
_cell.length_b   1.000
_cell.length_c   1.000
_cell.angle_alpha   90.00
_cell.angle_beta   90.00
_cell.angle_gamma   90.00
#
_symmetry.space_group_name_H-M   'P 1'
#
loop_
_entity.id
_entity.type
_entity.pdbx_description
1 polymer ?
#
loop_
_entity_poly.entity_id
_entity_poly.type
_entity_poly.pdbx_seq_one_letter_code
_entity_poly.pdbx_strand_id
1 'polypeptide(L)'
;MRLNWNLESVDGNIILQTSAGNLGPMAGTLTVNGIAFEVSGYWADGKGVPGRNTSCFEISGQHAIAPNLPIYLGAAGKMIGTQNWPQSVEITGGYCSSVDGTVVSFHTTLLPMMSTEASDIAQVYAESGCILMIDTESIPAKCTDGFLLKGTTMTPMSGADLQKVCTGTDPVTVTIPKSTPASKPVSVVILGEPGHFINPPLKEAHYQIVKILEDAKGYQNNASYQGLVLEYKNESNRTATQTIVFNERPDPMTHASVMIRPG
;
A
#
# COMPACT_ATOMS: atom_id res chain seq x y z
N MET A 1 7.51 7.37 -17.38
CA MET A 1 6.81 6.42 -16.49
C MET A 1 5.56 7.12 -15.97
N ARG A 2 4.38 6.50 -16.07
CA ARG A 2 3.16 6.99 -15.41
C ARG A 2 3.10 6.35 -14.03
N LEU A 3 2.74 7.13 -13.02
CA LEU A 3 2.68 6.71 -11.62
C LEU A 3 1.21 6.66 -11.24
N ASN A 4 0.72 5.50 -10.81
CA ASN A 4 -0.67 5.35 -10.39
C ASN A 4 -0.75 5.55 -8.87
N TRP A 5 -1.52 6.54 -8.44
CA TRP A 5 -1.80 6.79 -7.04
C TRP A 5 -3.23 6.32 -6.78
N ASN A 6 -3.36 5.16 -6.15
CA ASN A 6 -4.63 4.58 -5.71
C ASN A 6 -4.62 4.55 -4.19
N LEU A 7 -5.31 5.49 -3.57
CA LEU A 7 -5.25 5.77 -2.15
C LEU A 7 -6.65 5.97 -1.58
N GLU A 8 -6.89 5.49 -0.37
CA GLU A 8 -8.21 5.52 0.26
C GLU A 8 -8.09 5.93 1.74
N SER A 9 -9.10 6.66 2.24
CA SER A 9 -9.19 6.99 3.65
C SER A 9 -9.64 5.78 4.47
N VAL A 10 -9.26 5.80 5.73
CA VAL A 10 -9.53 4.76 6.74
C VAL A 10 -11.01 4.37 6.90
N ASP A 11 -11.92 5.25 6.51
CA ASP A 11 -13.38 5.08 6.55
C ASP A 11 -14.01 4.83 5.17
N GLY A 12 -13.21 4.74 4.10
CA GLY A 12 -13.65 4.52 2.72
C GLY A 12 -14.39 5.71 2.09
N ASN A 13 -14.47 6.84 2.78
CA ASN A 13 -15.23 8.00 2.31
C ASN A 13 -14.48 8.84 1.29
N ILE A 14 -13.15 8.82 1.31
CA ILE A 14 -12.29 9.57 0.39
C ILE A 14 -11.41 8.60 -0.38
N ILE A 15 -11.53 8.57 -1.70
CA ILE A 15 -10.73 7.69 -2.58
C ILE A 15 -10.07 8.55 -3.66
N LEU A 16 -8.75 8.50 -3.76
CA LEU A 16 -7.96 9.19 -4.78
C LEU A 16 -7.38 8.15 -5.74
N GLN A 17 -7.76 8.23 -7.01
CA GLN A 17 -7.27 7.37 -8.08
C GLN A 17 -6.76 8.25 -9.21
N THR A 18 -5.45 8.45 -9.29
CA THR A 18 -4.85 9.35 -10.29
C THR A 18 -3.67 8.73 -11.00
N SER A 19 -3.49 9.13 -12.26
CA SER A 19 -2.25 8.94 -13.00
C SER A 19 -1.43 10.23 -12.93
N ALA A 20 -0.24 10.14 -12.38
CA ALA A 20 0.72 11.22 -12.28
C ALA A 20 1.81 11.05 -13.34
N GLY A 21 2.12 12.13 -14.05
CA GLY A 21 3.31 12.24 -14.88
C GLY A 21 4.57 12.26 -14.01
N ASN A 22 5.74 12.05 -14.61
CA ASN A 22 7.00 12.20 -13.91
C ASN A 22 7.25 13.69 -13.62
N LEU A 23 6.93 14.14 -12.40
CA LEU A 23 7.02 15.53 -11.92
C LEU A 23 6.18 16.51 -12.75
N GLY A 24 4.92 16.71 -12.38
CA GLY A 24 4.08 17.69 -13.06
C GLY A 24 2.61 17.26 -13.12
N PRO A 25 1.99 17.16 -14.30
CA PRO A 25 0.55 16.94 -14.40
C PRO A 25 0.09 15.64 -13.74
N MET A 26 -1.04 15.70 -13.07
CA MET A 26 -1.79 14.53 -12.60
C MET A 26 -3.26 14.65 -12.99
N ALA A 27 -3.89 13.53 -13.28
CA ALA A 27 -5.31 13.46 -13.63
C ALA A 27 -5.92 12.13 -13.21
N GLY A 28 -7.21 12.13 -12.89
CA GLY A 28 -7.98 10.95 -12.54
C GLY A 28 -9.24 11.33 -11.76
N THR A 29 -9.56 10.55 -10.74
CA THR A 29 -10.79 10.70 -9.95
C THR A 29 -10.46 10.92 -8.48
N LEU A 30 -11.18 11.84 -7.84
CA LEU A 30 -11.27 11.93 -6.38
C LEU A 30 -12.73 11.70 -6.00
N THR A 31 -13.00 10.64 -5.24
CA THR A 31 -14.32 10.37 -4.68
C THR A 31 -14.39 10.93 -3.26
N VAL A 32 -15.44 11.69 -2.96
CA VAL A 32 -15.71 12.27 -1.63
C VAL A 32 -17.13 11.91 -1.23
N ASN A 33 -17.30 11.12 -0.16
CA ASN A 33 -18.59 10.64 0.35
C ASN A 33 -19.46 10.01 -0.76
N GLY A 34 -18.84 9.21 -1.63
CA GLY A 34 -19.50 8.54 -2.76
C GLY A 34 -19.70 9.39 -4.03
N ILE A 35 -19.33 10.67 -4.02
CA ILE A 35 -19.38 11.54 -5.21
C ILE A 35 -18.03 11.53 -5.91
N ALA A 36 -17.98 11.03 -7.14
CA ALA A 36 -16.77 10.98 -7.95
C ALA A 36 -16.57 12.30 -8.73
N PHE A 37 -15.43 12.95 -8.51
CA PHE A 37 -15.00 14.15 -9.23
C PHE A 37 -13.90 13.80 -10.23
N GLU A 38 -14.08 14.17 -11.49
CA GLU A 38 -12.99 14.17 -12.47
C GLU A 38 -12.04 15.31 -12.10
N VAL A 39 -10.81 14.97 -11.74
CA VAL A 39 -9.80 15.90 -11.23
C VAL A 39 -8.58 15.98 -12.12
N SER A 40 -7.98 17.17 -12.13
CA SER A 40 -6.68 17.43 -12.73
C SER A 40 -5.89 18.39 -11.84
N GLY A 41 -4.57 18.35 -11.97
CA GLY A 41 -3.70 19.24 -11.22
C GLY A 41 -2.22 18.94 -11.43
N TYR A 42 -1.42 19.26 -10.42
CA TYR A 42 0.03 19.15 -10.47
C TYR A 42 0.60 18.61 -9.18
N TRP A 43 1.72 17.91 -9.29
CA TRP A 43 2.50 17.47 -8.15
C TRP A 43 3.98 17.79 -8.33
N ALA A 44 4.68 17.95 -7.21
CA ALA A 44 6.11 18.22 -7.16
C ALA A 44 6.80 17.27 -6.19
N ASP A 45 7.88 16.62 -6.63
CA ASP A 45 8.70 15.80 -5.73
C ASP A 45 9.54 16.67 -4.81
N GLY A 46 9.51 16.30 -3.54
CA GLY A 46 10.33 16.88 -2.50
C GLY A 46 11.62 16.14 -2.24
N LYS A 47 11.80 14.89 -2.66
CA LYS A 47 13.01 14.11 -2.29
C LYS A 47 14.09 14.07 -3.37
N GLY A 48 13.79 14.51 -4.59
CA GLY A 48 14.75 14.61 -5.71
C GLY A 48 15.54 15.93 -5.80
N VAL A 49 15.29 16.91 -4.93
CA VAL A 49 15.90 18.26 -5.02
C VAL A 49 16.46 18.70 -3.65
N PRO A 50 17.73 19.14 -3.55
CA PRO A 50 18.30 19.66 -2.31
C PRO A 50 17.45 20.80 -1.71
N GLY A 51 17.13 20.70 -0.41
CA GLY A 51 16.34 21.70 0.32
C GLY A 51 14.83 21.49 0.30
N ARG A 52 14.32 20.48 -0.39
CA ARG A 52 12.92 20.05 -0.28
C ARG A 52 12.83 18.85 0.66
N ASN A 53 11.83 18.85 1.55
CA ASN A 53 11.64 17.79 2.54
C ASN A 53 10.36 16.98 2.32
N THR A 54 9.47 17.47 1.43
CA THR A 54 8.11 16.95 1.30
C THR A 54 7.63 17.12 -0.13
N SER A 55 7.02 16.08 -0.69
CA SER A 55 6.38 16.13 -2.00
C SER A 55 4.96 16.66 -1.82
N CYS A 56 4.53 17.58 -2.67
CA CYS A 56 3.23 18.26 -2.54
C CYS A 56 2.44 18.12 -3.84
N PHE A 57 1.12 18.22 -3.76
CA PHE A 57 0.25 18.23 -4.93
C PHE A 57 -0.97 19.13 -4.70
N GLU A 58 -1.56 19.54 -5.81
CA GLU A 58 -2.86 20.19 -5.87
C GLU A 58 -3.71 19.53 -6.96
N ILE A 59 -5.01 19.47 -6.72
CA ILE A 59 -6.00 18.97 -7.67
C ILE A 59 -7.27 19.81 -7.57
N SER A 60 -7.93 19.96 -8.72
CA SER A 60 -9.25 20.57 -8.81
C SER A 60 -10.08 19.80 -9.82
N GLY A 61 -11.39 19.85 -9.67
CA GLY A 61 -12.28 19.08 -10.52
C GLY A 61 -13.72 19.50 -10.41
N GLN A 62 -14.56 18.77 -11.13
CA GLN A 62 -15.99 18.97 -11.09
C GLN A 62 -16.74 17.63 -11.19
N HIS A 63 -17.92 17.61 -10.59
CA HIS A 63 -18.92 16.59 -10.80
C HIS A 63 -20.16 17.24 -11.42
N ALA A 64 -20.59 16.77 -12.59
CA ALA A 64 -21.75 17.31 -13.27
C ALA A 64 -22.98 16.44 -12.96
N ILE A 65 -23.94 16.99 -12.21
CA ILE A 65 -25.26 16.35 -12.03
C ILE A 65 -26.09 16.50 -13.30
N ALA A 66 -25.97 17.67 -13.94
CA ALA A 66 -26.56 18.01 -15.24
C ALA A 66 -25.66 19.07 -15.93
N PRO A 67 -25.83 19.34 -17.25
CA PRO A 67 -24.96 20.25 -17.99
C PRO A 67 -24.77 21.66 -17.40
N ASN A 68 -25.67 22.13 -16.52
CA ASN A 68 -25.63 23.46 -15.89
C ASN A 68 -25.68 23.40 -14.34
N LEU A 69 -25.41 22.24 -13.74
CA LEU A 69 -25.43 22.06 -12.27
C LEU A 69 -24.13 21.37 -11.80
N PRO A 70 -22.98 22.07 -11.87
CA PRO A 70 -21.71 21.53 -11.42
C PRO A 70 -21.60 21.61 -9.89
N ILE A 71 -20.94 20.60 -9.33
CA ILE A 71 -20.29 20.66 -8.03
C ILE A 71 -18.80 20.84 -8.30
N TYR A 72 -18.19 21.90 -7.77
CA TYR A 72 -16.77 22.16 -7.94
C TYR A 72 -15.97 21.70 -6.73
N LEU A 73 -14.80 21.13 -6.97
CA LEU A 73 -13.90 20.62 -5.94
C LEU A 73 -12.51 21.25 -6.09
N GLY A 74 -11.88 21.54 -4.95
CA GLY A 74 -10.46 21.88 -4.85
C GLY A 74 -9.83 21.17 -3.65
N ALA A 75 -8.63 20.63 -3.83
CA ALA A 75 -7.87 19.98 -2.78
C ALA A 75 -6.36 20.12 -2.99
N ALA A 76 -5.61 20.08 -1.90
CA ALA A 76 -4.16 20.04 -1.92
C ALA A 76 -3.67 19.11 -0.81
N GLY A 77 -2.44 18.64 -0.94
CA GLY A 77 -1.89 17.72 0.02
C GLY A 77 -0.40 17.54 -0.07
N LYS A 78 0.10 16.71 0.83
CA LYS A 78 1.48 16.26 0.86
C LYS A 78 1.53 14.74 0.80
N MET A 79 2.53 14.24 0.08
CA MET A 79 2.87 12.83 0.02
C MET A 79 4.02 12.54 0.99
N ILE A 80 3.86 11.48 1.77
CA ILE A 80 4.94 10.79 2.47
C ILE A 80 5.25 9.53 1.66
N GLY A 81 6.51 9.35 1.27
CA GLY A 81 6.94 8.18 0.50
C GLY A 81 7.97 8.51 -0.56
N THR A 82 8.00 7.73 -1.63
CA THR A 82 8.83 7.96 -2.83
C THR A 82 7.94 8.35 -4.00
N GLN A 83 8.50 9.01 -5.02
CA GLN A 83 7.74 9.45 -6.20
C GLN A 83 6.86 8.35 -6.80
N ASN A 84 7.37 7.13 -6.88
CA ASN A 84 6.68 6.04 -7.58
C ASN A 84 5.54 5.46 -6.77
N TRP A 85 5.60 5.57 -5.43
CA TRP A 85 4.71 4.88 -4.51
C TRP A 85 4.51 5.74 -3.24
N PRO A 86 3.40 6.49 -3.16
CA PRO A 86 2.98 7.18 -1.94
C PRO A 86 2.75 6.16 -0.82
N GLN A 87 3.41 6.32 0.32
CA GLN A 87 3.13 5.53 1.53
C GLN A 87 1.90 6.06 2.26
N SER A 88 1.73 7.38 2.22
CA SER A 88 0.51 8.04 2.62
C SER A 88 0.41 9.41 1.95
N VAL A 89 -0.81 9.91 1.87
CA VAL A 89 -1.10 11.26 1.42
C VAL A 89 -1.96 11.94 2.47
N GLU A 90 -1.48 13.04 3.04
CA GLU A 90 -2.33 13.93 3.82
C GLU A 90 -2.97 14.92 2.85
N ILE A 91 -4.30 14.95 2.80
CA ILE A 91 -5.07 15.77 1.88
C ILE A 91 -6.09 16.63 2.63
N THR A 92 -6.19 17.88 2.22
CA THR A 92 -7.24 18.81 2.63
C THR A 92 -7.90 19.39 1.40
N GLY A 93 -9.21 19.52 1.46
CA GLY A 93 -9.95 20.17 0.41
C GLY A 93 -11.42 20.34 0.77
N GLY A 94 -12.20 20.62 -0.25
CA GLY A 94 -13.64 20.67 -0.14
C GLY A 94 -14.29 20.82 -1.50
N TYR A 95 -15.60 20.68 -1.50
CA TYR A 95 -16.43 20.97 -2.66
C TYR A 95 -17.57 21.89 -2.30
N CYS A 96 -18.05 22.64 -3.29
CA CYS A 96 -19.24 23.45 -3.21
C CYS A 96 -20.26 23.00 -4.27
N SER A 97 -21.51 22.88 -3.84
CA SER A 97 -22.61 22.43 -4.68
C SER A 97 -23.51 23.61 -5.04
N SER A 98 -23.66 23.85 -6.34
CA SER A 98 -24.63 24.84 -6.85
C SER A 98 -26.09 24.35 -6.78
N VAL A 99 -26.30 23.09 -6.42
CA VAL A 99 -27.62 22.43 -6.40
C VAL A 99 -28.35 22.68 -5.09
N ASP A 100 -27.65 22.56 -3.97
CA ASP A 100 -28.21 22.68 -2.62
C ASP A 100 -27.50 23.74 -1.76
N GLY A 101 -26.52 24.45 -2.33
CA GLY A 101 -25.77 25.51 -1.64
C GLY A 101 -24.81 24.99 -0.56
N THR A 102 -24.55 23.67 -0.53
CA THR A 102 -23.68 23.08 0.49
C THR A 102 -22.21 23.35 0.19
N VAL A 103 -21.43 23.53 1.26
CA VAL A 103 -19.97 23.52 1.24
C VAL A 103 -19.52 22.43 2.19
N VAL A 104 -18.76 21.48 1.67
CA VAL A 104 -18.25 20.33 2.43
C VAL A 104 -16.75 20.38 2.41
N SER A 105 -16.13 20.36 3.58
CA SER A 105 -14.68 20.28 3.75
C SER A 105 -14.26 18.89 4.22
N PHE A 106 -13.05 18.49 3.86
CA PHE A 106 -12.41 17.29 4.39
C PHE A 106 -10.93 17.54 4.71
N HIS A 107 -10.45 16.81 5.71
CA HIS A 107 -9.03 16.69 6.04
C HIS A 107 -8.82 15.23 6.46
N THR A 108 -7.96 14.52 5.75
CA THR A 108 -7.73 13.10 6.01
C THR A 108 -6.36 12.64 5.56
N THR A 109 -5.98 11.46 6.02
CA THR A 109 -4.84 10.71 5.48
C THR A 109 -5.37 9.58 4.61
N LEU A 110 -4.89 9.53 3.37
CA LEU A 110 -5.13 8.45 2.42
C LEU A 110 -3.97 7.47 2.45
N LEU A 111 -4.29 6.19 2.35
CA LEU A 111 -3.36 5.07 2.42
C LEU A 111 -3.48 4.21 1.16
N PRO A 112 -2.43 3.48 0.74
CA PRO A 112 -2.46 2.64 -0.46
C PRO A 112 -3.66 1.69 -0.47
N MET A 113 -4.43 1.75 -1.56
CA MET A 113 -5.44 0.75 -1.84
C MET A 113 -4.77 -0.55 -2.29
N MET A 114 -5.42 -1.67 -2.00
CA MET A 114 -5.02 -2.95 -2.55
C MET A 114 -5.17 -2.93 -4.07
N SER A 115 -4.11 -3.33 -4.79
CA SER A 115 -4.17 -3.56 -6.23
C SER A 115 -4.44 -5.04 -6.53
N THR A 116 -5.35 -5.31 -7.44
CA THR A 116 -5.60 -6.65 -8.02
C THR A 116 -5.03 -6.78 -9.42
N GLU A 117 -4.35 -5.74 -9.92
CA GLU A 117 -3.86 -5.68 -11.30
C GLU A 117 -2.70 -6.65 -11.50
N ALA A 118 -2.82 -7.53 -12.49
CA ALA A 118 -1.82 -8.57 -12.75
C ALA A 118 -0.43 -8.00 -13.08
N SER A 119 -0.36 -6.82 -13.70
CA SER A 119 0.90 -6.14 -13.99
C SER A 119 1.61 -5.65 -12.73
N ASP A 120 0.86 -5.18 -11.73
CA ASP A 120 1.41 -4.67 -10.48
C ASP A 120 1.98 -5.83 -9.64
N ILE A 121 1.24 -6.94 -9.61
CA ILE A 121 1.68 -8.20 -8.96
C ILE A 121 2.97 -8.73 -9.61
N ALA A 122 3.01 -8.78 -10.95
CA ALA A 122 4.20 -9.23 -11.68
C ALA A 122 5.41 -8.32 -11.41
N GLN A 123 5.19 -7.00 -11.35
CA GLN A 123 6.25 -6.03 -11.05
C GLN A 123 6.81 -6.21 -9.64
N VAL A 124 5.95 -6.38 -8.63
CA VAL A 124 6.35 -6.60 -7.22
C VAL A 124 7.26 -7.81 -7.08
N TYR A 125 6.86 -8.95 -7.66
CA TYR A 125 7.68 -10.15 -7.60
C TYR A 125 9.00 -10.02 -8.39
N ALA A 126 9.02 -9.25 -9.48
CA ALA A 126 10.24 -9.02 -10.27
C ALA A 126 11.23 -8.07 -9.59
N GLU A 127 10.75 -7.10 -8.81
CA GLU A 127 11.58 -6.08 -8.17
C GLU A 127 12.06 -6.49 -6.77
N SER A 128 11.39 -7.45 -6.14
CA SER A 128 11.67 -7.90 -4.79
C SER A 128 13.01 -8.60 -4.63
N GLY A 129 13.78 -8.15 -3.63
CA GLY A 129 15.02 -8.79 -3.21
C GLY A 129 14.79 -10.06 -2.39
N CYS A 130 13.61 -10.19 -1.80
CA CYS A 130 13.17 -11.37 -1.04
C CYS A 130 11.65 -11.49 -1.10
N ILE A 131 11.16 -12.72 -1.23
CA ILE A 131 9.74 -13.06 -1.16
C ILE A 131 9.59 -14.09 -0.05
N LEU A 132 8.69 -13.86 0.90
CA LEU A 132 8.43 -14.74 2.03
C LEU A 132 6.96 -15.14 2.00
N MET A 133 6.67 -16.44 1.99
CA MET A 133 5.30 -16.95 1.97
C MET A 133 4.94 -17.48 3.35
N ILE A 134 3.93 -16.88 3.95
CA ILE A 134 3.50 -17.19 5.32
C ILE A 134 2.14 -17.87 5.24
N ASP A 135 2.11 -19.10 5.73
CA ASP A 135 0.86 -19.76 6.10
C ASP A 135 0.52 -19.36 7.54
N THR A 136 -0.59 -18.65 7.66
CA THR A 136 -1.13 -18.19 8.93
C THR A 136 -2.29 -19.02 9.45
N GLU A 137 -2.77 -19.98 8.65
CA GLU A 137 -3.78 -20.95 9.08
C GLU A 137 -3.17 -22.02 10.00
N SER A 138 -1.85 -22.24 9.88
CA SER A 138 -1.07 -23.08 10.78
C SER A 138 -0.69 -22.36 12.10
N ILE A 139 -0.83 -23.04 13.25
CA ILE A 139 -0.30 -22.58 14.57
C ILE A 139 0.95 -23.38 14.96
N PRO A 140 2.10 -22.74 15.28
CA PRO A 140 2.41 -21.31 15.03
C PRO A 140 2.44 -21.02 13.53
N ALA A 141 2.29 -19.74 13.13
CA ALA A 141 2.42 -19.31 11.74
C ALA A 141 3.79 -19.74 11.19
N LYS A 142 3.83 -20.23 9.94
CA LYS A 142 5.06 -20.77 9.34
C LYS A 142 5.35 -20.08 8.02
N CYS A 143 6.61 -19.73 7.84
CA CYS A 143 7.15 -19.46 6.52
C CYS A 143 7.22 -20.80 5.77
N THR A 144 6.30 -21.05 4.85
CA THR A 144 6.21 -22.30 4.08
C THR A 144 7.16 -22.32 2.90
N ASP A 145 7.43 -21.13 2.35
CA ASP A 145 8.39 -20.93 1.28
C ASP A 145 9.05 -19.56 1.40
N GLY A 146 10.22 -19.40 0.79
CA GLY A 146 10.93 -18.15 0.77
C GLY A 146 12.04 -18.15 -0.26
N PHE A 147 12.22 -17.00 -0.91
CA PHE A 147 13.14 -16.84 -2.02
C PHE A 147 14.00 -15.60 -1.82
N LEU A 148 15.26 -15.69 -2.25
CA LEU A 148 16.21 -14.58 -2.26
C LEU A 148 16.67 -14.28 -3.68
N LEU A 149 16.71 -13.00 -4.02
CA LEU A 149 17.27 -12.55 -5.29
C LEU A 149 18.80 -12.70 -5.27
N LYS A 150 19.33 -13.50 -6.20
CA LYS A 150 20.77 -13.64 -6.47
C LYS A 150 21.05 -13.24 -7.92
N GLY A 151 21.65 -12.07 -8.11
CA GLY A 151 21.75 -11.47 -9.45
C GLY A 151 20.36 -11.12 -9.98
N THR A 152 19.93 -11.81 -11.03
CA THR A 152 18.59 -11.68 -11.63
C THR A 152 17.68 -12.88 -11.37
N THR A 153 18.13 -13.85 -10.56
CA THR A 153 17.42 -15.12 -10.34
C THR A 153 16.94 -15.23 -8.91
N MET A 154 15.67 -15.56 -8.71
CA MET A 154 15.12 -15.92 -7.41
C MET A 154 15.56 -17.34 -7.05
N THR A 155 16.24 -17.50 -5.92
CA THR A 155 16.72 -18.79 -5.41
C THR A 155 15.95 -19.18 -4.15
N PRO A 156 15.43 -20.41 -4.04
CA PRO A 156 14.78 -20.89 -2.82
C PRO A 156 15.72 -20.81 -1.61
N MET A 157 15.15 -20.46 -0.46
CA MET A 157 15.84 -20.49 0.84
C MET A 157 15.90 -21.92 1.38
N SER A 158 16.91 -22.21 2.22
CA SER A 158 16.98 -23.50 2.89
C SER A 158 15.92 -23.59 3.99
N GLY A 159 15.46 -24.81 4.32
CA GLY A 159 14.52 -25.01 5.43
C GLY A 159 15.04 -24.48 6.78
N ALA A 160 16.35 -24.55 7.01
CA ALA A 160 16.99 -24.01 8.22
C ALA A 160 16.97 -22.47 8.27
N ASP A 161 16.99 -21.81 7.10
CA ASP A 161 16.85 -20.36 7.03
C ASP A 161 15.39 -19.95 7.22
N LEU A 162 14.45 -20.67 6.59
CA LEU A 162 13.00 -20.40 6.73
C LEU A 162 12.52 -20.47 8.18
N GLN A 163 13.03 -21.42 8.97
CA GLN A 163 12.70 -21.55 10.40
C GLN A 163 13.13 -20.33 11.25
N LYS A 164 14.02 -19.48 10.73
CA LYS A 164 14.49 -18.27 11.42
C LYS A 164 13.81 -17.00 10.91
N VAL A 165 13.06 -17.08 9.82
CA VAL A 165 12.38 -15.92 9.21
C VAL A 165 11.09 -15.61 9.94
N CYS A 166 10.23 -16.61 10.14
CA CYS A 166 8.95 -16.46 10.84
C CYS A 166 9.06 -17.02 12.26
N THR A 167 8.76 -16.20 13.27
CA THR A 167 8.75 -16.64 14.68
C THR A 167 7.58 -16.02 15.44
N GLY A 168 7.19 -16.62 16.57
CA GLY A 168 6.10 -16.13 17.42
C GLY A 168 4.73 -16.74 17.10
N THR A 169 3.82 -16.61 18.07
CA THR A 169 2.40 -17.00 17.95
C THR A 169 1.49 -15.78 18.08
N ASP A 170 1.88 -14.80 18.89
CA ASP A 170 1.25 -13.47 19.02
C ASP A 170 2.23 -12.55 19.80
N PRO A 171 2.91 -11.57 19.18
CA PRO A 171 2.88 -11.19 17.76
C PRO A 171 3.66 -12.16 16.85
N VAL A 172 3.30 -12.18 15.55
CA VAL A 172 4.12 -12.85 14.52
C VAL A 172 5.22 -11.90 14.09
N THR A 173 6.45 -12.39 14.16
CA THR A 173 7.66 -11.63 13.87
C THR A 173 8.29 -12.17 12.59
N VAL A 174 8.44 -11.30 11.58
CA VAL A 174 9.14 -11.61 10.33
C VAL A 174 10.51 -10.94 10.32
N THR A 175 11.55 -11.75 10.25
CA THR A 175 12.96 -11.36 10.18
C THR A 175 13.41 -11.34 8.72
N ILE A 176 13.72 -10.16 8.19
CA ILE A 176 14.28 -10.03 6.84
C ILE A 176 15.73 -10.56 6.83
N PRO A 177 16.07 -11.55 5.99
CA PRO A 177 17.42 -12.09 5.93
C PRO A 177 18.48 -11.03 5.57
N LYS A 178 19.66 -11.11 6.19
CA LYS A 178 20.80 -10.24 5.86
C LYS A 178 21.25 -10.38 4.39
N SER A 179 21.03 -11.55 3.79
CA SER A 179 21.34 -11.84 2.39
C SER A 179 20.43 -11.12 1.40
N THR A 180 19.32 -10.54 1.84
CA THR A 180 18.44 -9.76 0.97
C THR A 180 19.16 -8.51 0.47
N PRO A 181 19.27 -8.29 -0.85
CA PRO A 181 20.00 -7.15 -1.41
C PRO A 181 19.55 -5.81 -0.81
N ALA A 182 20.51 -4.95 -0.47
CA ALA A 182 20.25 -3.59 0.00
C ALA A 182 19.41 -2.80 -1.02
N SER A 183 18.50 -1.97 -0.53
CA SER A 183 17.62 -1.11 -1.36
C SER A 183 16.63 -1.86 -2.28
N LYS A 184 16.60 -3.20 -2.26
CA LYS A 184 15.58 -3.99 -2.96
C LYS A 184 14.43 -4.30 -2.01
N PRO A 185 13.16 -4.04 -2.38
CA PRO A 185 12.01 -4.27 -1.52
C PRO A 185 11.88 -5.74 -1.10
N VAL A 186 11.12 -6.01 -0.05
CA VAL A 186 10.80 -7.35 0.43
C VAL A 186 9.30 -7.58 0.33
N SER A 187 8.86 -8.62 -0.35
CA SER A 187 7.47 -9.04 -0.34
C SER A 187 7.23 -10.07 0.75
N VAL A 188 6.20 -9.84 1.56
CA VAL A 188 5.59 -10.85 2.41
C VAL A 188 4.24 -11.21 1.80
N VAL A 189 4.04 -12.48 1.49
CA VAL A 189 2.81 -13.03 0.94
C VAL A 189 2.13 -13.81 2.06
N ILE A 190 1.00 -13.31 2.53
CA ILE A 190 0.17 -14.02 3.50
C ILE A 190 -0.82 -14.88 2.70
N LEU A 191 -0.79 -16.19 2.93
CA LEU A 191 -1.67 -17.14 2.28
C LEU A 191 -2.98 -17.27 3.06
N GLY A 192 -4.09 -17.31 2.35
CA GLY A 192 -5.40 -17.62 2.91
C GLY A 192 -6.34 -18.16 1.85
N GLU A 193 -7.46 -18.75 2.29
CA GLU A 193 -8.53 -19.18 1.39
C GLU A 193 -9.10 -18.03 0.53
N PRO A 194 -9.73 -18.35 -0.63
CA PRO A 194 -10.42 -17.34 -1.43
C PRO A 194 -11.47 -16.54 -0.64
N GLY A 195 -11.38 -15.21 -0.69
CA GLY A 195 -12.24 -14.30 0.06
C GLY A 195 -11.78 -14.04 1.50
N HIS A 196 -10.61 -14.53 1.90
CA HIS A 196 -10.07 -14.24 3.23
C HIS A 196 -9.67 -12.76 3.40
N PHE A 197 -9.30 -12.08 2.31
CA PHE A 197 -8.77 -10.70 2.33
C PHE A 197 -9.71 -9.63 1.75
N ILE A 198 -11.03 -9.85 1.80
CA ILE A 198 -12.06 -8.95 1.20
C ILE A 198 -11.91 -7.48 1.64
N ASN A 199 -11.39 -7.24 2.85
CA ASN A 199 -10.97 -5.92 3.29
C ASN A 199 -9.48 -5.97 3.62
N PRO A 200 -8.57 -5.58 2.71
CA PRO A 200 -7.16 -5.41 3.05
C PRO A 200 -7.04 -4.55 4.31
N PRO A 201 -6.10 -4.84 5.22
CA PRO A 201 -5.92 -4.06 6.42
C PRO A 201 -5.38 -2.66 6.07
N LEU A 202 -6.29 -1.75 5.74
CA LEU A 202 -6.02 -0.35 5.43
C LEU A 202 -5.56 0.45 6.67
N LYS A 203 -5.41 -0.15 7.85
CA LYS A 203 -5.12 0.57 9.11
C LYS A 203 -3.82 0.19 9.81
N GLU A 204 -3.06 -0.76 9.27
CA GLU A 204 -1.68 -0.99 9.69
C GLU A 204 -0.72 -0.46 8.62
N ALA A 205 -0.78 0.86 8.40
CA ALA A 205 0.31 1.56 7.74
C ALA A 205 1.56 1.47 8.62
N HIS A 206 2.20 0.30 8.62
CA HIS A 206 3.61 0.25 8.90
C HIS A 206 4.22 1.16 7.85
N TYR A 207 4.88 2.23 8.26
CA TYR A 207 5.56 3.22 7.40
C TYR A 207 6.57 2.60 6.41
N GLN A 208 6.74 1.28 6.44
CA GLN A 208 7.58 0.50 5.56
C GLN A 208 6.78 -0.21 4.46
N ILE A 209 5.47 -0.45 4.61
CA ILE A 209 4.64 -1.02 3.54
C ILE A 209 4.53 0.04 2.43
N VAL A 210 4.92 -0.36 1.22
CA VAL A 210 4.90 0.46 0.01
C VAL A 210 3.85 0.01 -0.99
N LYS A 211 3.43 -1.27 -0.95
CA LYS A 211 2.34 -1.80 -1.78
C LYS A 211 1.56 -2.88 -1.03
N ILE A 212 0.25 -2.91 -1.30
CA ILE A 212 -0.69 -3.93 -0.86
C ILE A 212 -1.32 -4.50 -2.12
N LEU A 213 -1.26 -5.81 -2.34
CA LEU A 213 -1.84 -6.45 -3.51
C LEU A 213 -2.59 -7.72 -3.12
N GLU A 214 -3.62 -8.04 -3.88
CA GLU A 214 -4.29 -9.34 -3.83
C GLU A 214 -3.87 -10.18 -5.03
N ASP A 215 -3.06 -11.19 -4.78
CA ASP A 215 -2.72 -12.21 -5.76
C ASP A 215 -3.77 -13.33 -5.74
N ALA A 216 -4.86 -13.11 -6.48
CA ALA A 216 -6.00 -14.03 -6.56
C ALA A 216 -5.64 -15.42 -7.13
N LYS A 217 -4.45 -15.59 -7.72
CA LYS A 217 -3.96 -16.87 -8.26
C LYS A 217 -2.97 -17.56 -7.34
N GLY A 218 -2.53 -16.89 -6.28
CA GLY A 218 -1.38 -17.28 -5.48
C GLY A 218 -0.07 -17.24 -6.29
N TYR A 219 1.05 -16.99 -5.60
CA TYR A 219 2.36 -17.11 -6.23
C TYR A 219 2.54 -18.53 -6.82
N GLN A 220 2.88 -18.61 -8.12
CA GLN A 220 2.96 -19.84 -8.94
C GLN A 220 1.65 -20.55 -9.32
N ASN A 221 0.50 -19.86 -9.36
CA ASN A 221 -0.81 -20.43 -9.78
C ASN A 221 -1.32 -21.55 -8.86
N ASN A 222 -1.01 -21.50 -7.57
CA ASN A 222 -1.62 -22.43 -6.62
C ASN A 222 -3.07 -22.00 -6.33
N ALA A 223 -4.02 -22.63 -7.04
CA ALA A 223 -5.44 -22.31 -6.98
C ALA A 223 -6.10 -22.51 -5.59
N SER A 224 -5.40 -23.14 -4.65
CA SER A 224 -5.91 -23.37 -3.29
C SER A 224 -5.78 -22.15 -2.38
N TYR A 225 -4.97 -21.14 -2.75
CA TYR A 225 -4.68 -20.00 -1.89
C TYR A 225 -4.70 -18.67 -2.65
N GLN A 226 -5.29 -17.65 -2.05
CA GLN A 226 -5.05 -16.26 -2.41
C GLN A 226 -3.89 -15.71 -1.58
N GLY A 227 -3.09 -14.81 -2.17
CA GLY A 227 -1.99 -14.15 -1.49
C GLY A 227 -2.29 -12.67 -1.22
N LEU A 228 -2.31 -12.25 0.06
CA LEU A 228 -2.15 -10.84 0.39
C LEU A 228 -0.66 -10.50 0.32
N VAL A 229 -0.26 -9.76 -0.70
CA VAL A 229 1.13 -9.35 -0.92
C VAL A 229 1.36 -7.99 -0.31
N LEU A 230 2.26 -7.94 0.67
CA LEU A 230 2.72 -6.72 1.32
C LEU A 230 4.17 -6.48 0.91
N GLU A 231 4.44 -5.45 0.11
CA GLU A 231 5.79 -5.05 -0.25
C GLU A 231 6.32 -4.05 0.79
N TYR A 232 7.46 -4.36 1.40
CA TYR A 232 8.13 -3.55 2.40
C TYR A 232 9.37 -2.89 1.82
N LYS A 233 9.56 -1.61 2.14
CA LYS A 233 10.81 -0.89 1.89
C LYS A 233 11.93 -1.52 2.71
N ASN A 234 13.05 -1.71 2.03
CA ASN A 234 14.23 -2.33 2.58
C ASN A 234 15.39 -1.34 2.53
N GLU A 235 15.82 -0.83 3.67
CA GLU A 235 16.76 0.29 3.70
C GLU A 235 18.19 -0.10 3.29
N SER A 236 18.98 0.85 2.83
CA SER A 236 20.36 0.62 2.38
C SER A 236 21.34 0.44 3.54
N ASN A 237 21.06 1.06 4.70
CA ASN A 237 21.96 1.15 5.85
C ASN A 237 21.52 0.25 7.01
N ARG A 238 21.08 -0.98 6.70
CA ARG A 238 20.64 -1.94 7.72
C ARG A 238 21.84 -2.44 8.53
N THR A 239 21.96 -2.02 9.78
CA THR A 239 22.98 -2.50 10.73
C THR A 239 22.59 -3.83 11.38
N ALA A 240 21.31 -4.19 11.36
CA ALA A 240 20.77 -5.46 11.83
C ALA A 240 19.51 -5.82 11.03
N THR A 241 19.08 -7.07 11.15
CA THR A 241 17.77 -7.59 10.73
C THR A 241 16.67 -6.53 10.85
N GLN A 242 15.94 -6.29 9.75
CA GLN A 242 14.70 -5.51 9.81
C GLN A 242 13.59 -6.47 10.24
N THR A 243 12.89 -6.09 11.30
CA THR A 243 11.80 -6.87 11.88
C THR A 243 10.48 -6.24 11.49
N ILE A 244 9.58 -7.06 10.95
CA ILE A 244 8.18 -6.70 10.76
C ILE A 244 7.41 -7.42 11.87
N VAL A 245 6.70 -6.65 12.71
CA VAL A 245 5.89 -7.21 13.79
C VAL A 245 4.43 -7.04 13.40
N PHE A 246 3.74 -8.16 13.25
CA PHE A 246 2.28 -8.19 13.12
C PHE A 246 1.68 -8.35 14.52
N ASN A 247 0.66 -7.55 14.87
CA ASN A 247 -0.09 -7.63 16.15
C ASN A 247 0.62 -7.10 17.41
N GLU A 248 1.58 -6.16 17.33
CA GLU A 248 2.15 -5.54 18.53
C GLU A 248 1.11 -4.61 19.21
N ARG A 249 0.73 -4.85 20.48
CA ARG A 249 -0.20 -4.00 21.24
C ARG A 249 0.54 -3.02 22.16
N PRO A 250 0.35 -1.69 21.99
CA PRO A 250 0.74 -0.72 23.03
C PRO A 250 -0.44 -0.12 23.81
N ASP A 251 -1.65 -0.05 23.27
CA ASP A 251 -2.77 0.70 23.89
C ASP A 251 -4.17 0.15 23.50
N PRO A 252 -5.26 0.49 24.23
CA PRO A 252 -6.62 0.08 23.90
C PRO A 252 -7.13 0.82 22.64
N MET A 253 -6.85 0.25 21.46
CA MET A 253 -7.43 0.72 20.20
C MET A 253 -8.84 0.17 20.01
N THR A 254 -9.78 1.02 19.61
CA THR A 254 -11.21 0.69 19.50
C THR A 254 -11.63 0.05 18.19
N HIS A 255 -10.78 -0.12 17.17
CA HIS A 255 -11.22 -0.60 15.85
C HIS A 255 -10.29 -1.67 15.25
N ALA A 256 -10.92 -2.65 14.58
CA ALA A 256 -10.34 -3.92 14.11
C ALA A 256 -9.06 -3.76 13.27
N SER A 257 -7.96 -4.18 13.88
CA SER A 257 -6.59 -4.31 13.40
C SER A 257 -6.43 -5.57 12.54
N VAL A 258 -5.24 -5.83 11.99
CA VAL A 258 -4.90 -7.12 11.38
C VAL A 258 -5.18 -8.19 12.42
N MET A 259 -6.29 -8.89 12.26
CA MET A 259 -6.51 -10.16 12.92
C MET A 259 -6.12 -11.22 11.91
N ILE A 260 -4.83 -11.52 11.86
CA ILE A 260 -4.42 -12.87 11.49
C ILE A 260 -4.65 -13.71 12.76
N ARG A 261 -5.92 -14.04 13.01
CA ARG A 261 -6.26 -15.08 13.97
C ARG A 261 -6.14 -16.40 13.23
N PRO A 262 -5.22 -17.29 13.61
CA PRO A 262 -5.46 -18.68 13.30
C PRO A 262 -6.79 -19.08 13.97
N GLY A 263 -7.65 -19.77 13.22
CA GLY A 263 -8.91 -20.30 13.75
C GLY A 263 -8.71 -21.18 14.97
#